data_AF-A0A939GIJ6-F1
#
_entry.id   AF-A0A939GIJ6-F1
#
_cell.length_a   1.000
_cell.length_b   1.000
_cell.length_c   1.000
_cell.angle_alpha   90.00
_cell.angle_beta   90.00
_cell.angle_gamma   90.00
#
_symmetry.space_group_name_H-M   'P 1'
#
loop_
_entity.id
_entity.type
_entity.pdbx_description
1 polymer ?
#
loop_
_entity_poly.entity_id
_entity_poly.type
_entity_poly.pdbx_seq_one_letter_code
_entity_poly.pdbx_strand_id
1 'polypeptide(L)'
;LDLEGKGKAFYTAPLFLHRTAYLLAVHMSSLLSWRPWPWFMHEPFYEQSQNILTSSGSIRFQNIPILKEHIVIPPHTKVVTYKHKYSYLETGKEVCFHEPTNLENQSTLGQTIYDFLKFREGQPTTEMINLSESSALLDNLQNGLFDEAQEGRIQNIISRWIEFGDRLRADFNIYQFMLLKLKNE
;
A
#
# COMPACT_ATOMS: atom_id res chain seq x y z
N LEU A 1 -9.90 -8.10 -8.79
CA LEU A 1 -8.65 -8.49 -8.11
C LEU A 1 -8.72 -9.93 -7.56
N ASP A 2 -9.92 -10.47 -7.28
CA ASP A 2 -10.11 -11.86 -6.84
C ASP A 2 -10.55 -12.79 -7.99
N LEU A 3 -9.72 -12.96 -9.02
CA LEU A 3 -9.92 -14.07 -9.96
C LEU A 3 -9.15 -15.28 -9.43
N GLU A 4 -9.82 -16.43 -9.33
CA GLU A 4 -9.21 -17.70 -8.89
C GLU A 4 -7.92 -17.99 -9.67
N GLY A 5 -6.83 -18.28 -8.95
CA GLY A 5 -5.53 -18.62 -9.53
C GLY A 5 -4.61 -17.44 -9.88
N LYS A 6 -5.03 -16.18 -9.69
CA LYS A 6 -4.13 -15.01 -9.76
C LYS A 6 -3.69 -14.64 -8.33
N GLY A 7 -2.38 -14.50 -8.12
CA GLY A 7 -1.84 -14.11 -6.81
C GLY A 7 -2.39 -12.76 -6.34
N LYS A 8 -2.42 -12.51 -5.02
CA LYS A 8 -2.90 -11.23 -4.44
C LYS A 8 -1.82 -10.14 -4.33
N ALA A 9 -0.62 -10.41 -4.84
CA ALA A 9 0.50 -9.48 -4.80
C ALA A 9 0.45 -8.50 -5.99
N PHE A 10 0.76 -7.24 -5.72
CA PHE A 10 0.95 -6.20 -6.73
C PHE A 10 2.43 -5.98 -6.96
N TYR A 11 2.83 -5.76 -8.21
CA TYR A 11 4.16 -5.21 -8.49
C TYR A 11 4.08 -3.69 -8.46
N THR A 12 5.07 -3.05 -7.86
CA THR A 12 5.15 -1.60 -7.78
C THR A 12 6.48 -1.10 -8.34
N ALA A 13 6.45 0.08 -8.96
CA ALA A 13 7.65 0.72 -9.47
C ALA A 13 7.51 2.25 -9.42
N PRO A 14 8.60 3.00 -9.22
CA PRO A 14 8.56 4.46 -9.35
C PRO A 14 8.23 4.85 -10.80
N LEU A 15 7.45 5.91 -10.98
CA LEU A 15 7.09 6.41 -12.31
C LEU A 15 8.30 6.86 -13.13
N PHE A 16 9.34 7.32 -12.45
CA PHE A 16 10.57 7.81 -13.06
C PHE A 16 11.75 6.90 -12.73
N LEU A 17 12.50 6.50 -13.76
CA LEU A 17 13.72 5.71 -13.60
C LEU A 17 14.86 6.53 -13.00
N HIS A 18 14.97 7.81 -13.38
CA HIS A 18 15.99 8.72 -12.86
C HIS A 18 15.62 9.22 -11.47
N ARG A 19 16.50 8.96 -10.49
CA ARG A 19 16.31 9.35 -9.09
C ARG A 19 15.97 10.84 -8.92
N THR A 20 16.65 11.73 -9.63
CA THR A 20 16.41 13.18 -9.51
C THR A 20 15.03 13.57 -10.02
N ALA A 21 14.59 13.00 -11.15
CA ALA A 21 13.27 13.23 -11.69
C ALA A 21 12.18 12.68 -10.76
N TYR A 22 12.39 11.48 -10.23
CA TYR A 22 11.50 10.88 -9.22
C TYR A 22 11.39 11.76 -7.97
N LEU A 23 12.51 12.19 -7.40
CA LEU A 23 12.50 13.05 -6.21
C LEU A 23 11.81 14.38 -6.51
N LEU A 24 12.08 15.01 -7.65
CA LEU A 24 11.41 16.24 -8.05
C LEU A 24 9.89 16.03 -8.18
N ALA A 25 9.46 14.94 -8.80
CA ALA A 25 8.04 14.61 -8.94
C ALA A 25 7.36 14.41 -7.59
N VAL A 26 7.99 13.67 -6.66
CA VAL A 26 7.48 13.50 -5.28
C VAL A 26 7.40 14.84 -4.56
N HIS A 27 8.40 15.72 -4.71
CA HIS A 27 8.38 17.05 -4.12
C HIS A 27 7.26 17.91 -4.70
N MET A 28 7.10 17.92 -6.02
CA MET A 28 6.04 18.67 -6.69
C MET A 28 4.65 18.14 -6.32
N SER A 29 4.45 16.83 -6.29
CA SER A 29 3.21 16.23 -5.81
C SER A 29 2.95 16.55 -4.33
N SER A 30 3.99 16.65 -3.50
CA SER A 30 3.85 17.13 -2.11
C SER A 30 3.42 18.59 -2.06
N LEU A 31 4.04 19.46 -2.85
CA LEU A 31 3.69 20.89 -2.94
C LEU A 31 2.29 21.12 -3.50
N LEU A 32 1.83 20.28 -4.44
CA LEU A 32 0.48 20.36 -5.01
C LEU A 32 -0.60 19.80 -4.06
N SER A 33 -0.26 18.79 -3.28
CA SER A 33 -1.11 18.31 -2.17
C SER A 33 -1.15 19.32 -1.02
N TRP A 34 -0.08 20.09 -0.83
CA TRP A 34 -0.04 21.23 0.08
C TRP A 34 -0.88 22.38 -0.48
N ARG A 35 -2.02 22.68 0.16
CA ARG A 35 -2.88 23.82 -0.20
C ARG A 35 -2.65 25.00 0.75
N PRO A 36 -1.69 25.90 0.50
CA PRO A 36 -1.66 27.19 1.19
C PRO A 36 -2.63 28.13 0.45
N TRP A 37 -3.94 27.98 0.63
CA TRP A 37 -4.85 29.05 0.20
C TRP A 37 -4.77 30.17 1.24
N PRO A 38 -4.20 31.36 0.92
CA PRO A 38 -3.67 32.27 1.95
C PRO A 38 -4.72 33.13 2.66
N TRP A 39 -6.00 32.98 2.34
CA TRP A 39 -7.02 33.92 2.82
C TRP A 39 -7.63 33.56 4.18
N PHE A 40 -7.32 32.38 4.75
CA PHE A 40 -7.95 31.92 6.00
C PHE A 40 -7.06 31.13 6.98
N MET A 41 -5.73 31.05 6.81
CA MET A 41 -4.90 30.20 7.69
C MET A 41 -3.67 30.92 8.23
N HIS A 42 -3.53 30.97 9.56
CA HIS A 42 -2.47 31.67 10.29
C HIS A 42 -1.18 30.86 10.51
N GLU A 43 -1.12 29.60 10.09
CA GLU A 43 0.06 28.74 10.29
C GLU A 43 0.50 28.01 9.01
N PRO A 44 1.78 28.13 8.60
CA PRO A 44 2.27 27.57 7.34
C PRO A 44 2.40 26.03 7.33
N PHE A 45 2.31 25.35 8.49
CA PHE A 45 2.57 23.91 8.64
C PHE A 45 1.53 23.18 9.51
N TYR A 46 0.24 23.47 9.36
CA TYR A 46 -0.80 22.91 10.23
C TYR A 46 -0.99 21.38 10.10
N GLU A 47 -0.68 20.79 8.94
CA GLU A 47 -0.73 19.34 8.75
C GLU A 47 0.68 18.71 8.82
N GLN A 48 1.13 18.40 10.03
CA GLN A 48 2.33 17.58 10.27
C GLN A 48 2.13 16.11 9.86
N SER A 49 0.87 15.67 9.79
CA SER A 49 0.45 14.40 9.23
C SER A 49 -0.23 14.66 7.88
N GLN A 50 0.24 14.04 6.79
CA GLN A 50 -0.63 13.90 5.63
C GLN A 50 -1.88 13.19 6.14
N ASN A 51 -3.03 13.87 6.05
CA ASN A 51 -4.28 13.34 6.54
C ASN A 51 -4.63 12.10 5.71
N ILE A 52 -4.12 10.95 6.17
CA ILE A 52 -4.58 9.65 5.75
C ILE A 52 -6.06 9.61 6.08
N LEU A 53 -6.50 10.15 7.22
CA LEU A 53 -7.89 10.28 7.64
C LEU A 53 -8.42 11.71 7.44
N THR A 54 -9.57 11.88 6.80
CA THR A 54 -10.31 13.15 6.80
C THR A 54 -11.02 13.36 8.13
N SER A 55 -11.49 14.58 8.41
CA SER A 55 -12.35 14.90 9.56
C SER A 55 -13.63 14.05 9.62
N SER A 56 -14.07 13.49 8.50
CA SER A 56 -15.17 12.52 8.40
C SER A 56 -14.78 11.05 8.65
N GLY A 57 -13.51 10.77 8.97
CA GLY A 57 -12.96 9.42 9.14
C GLY A 57 -12.62 8.69 7.84
N SER A 58 -12.72 9.35 6.67
CA SER A 58 -12.41 8.73 5.37
C SER A 58 -10.93 8.67 5.12
N ILE A 59 -10.42 7.53 4.64
CA ILE A 59 -9.00 7.40 4.35
C ILE A 59 -8.67 7.77 2.89
N ARG A 60 -7.69 8.66 2.63
CA ARG A 60 -7.29 9.10 1.27
C ARG A 60 -5.83 8.76 0.92
N PHE A 61 -5.57 7.54 0.48
CA PHE A 61 -4.23 7.09 0.04
C PHE A 61 -3.79 7.67 -1.32
N GLN A 62 -4.73 8.05 -2.18
CA GLN A 62 -4.48 8.55 -3.53
C GLN A 62 -3.73 9.90 -3.59
N ASN A 63 -3.74 10.65 -2.49
CA ASN A 63 -3.11 11.97 -2.41
C ASN A 63 -1.76 11.96 -1.71
N ILE A 64 -1.30 10.79 -1.25
CA ILE A 64 0.02 10.64 -0.64
C ILE A 64 1.05 10.74 -1.76
N PRO A 65 1.94 11.75 -1.76
CA PRO A 65 2.83 12.05 -2.88
C PRO A 65 3.67 10.85 -3.30
N ILE A 66 4.24 10.14 -2.32
CA ILE A 66 5.04 8.95 -2.58
C ILE A 66 4.17 7.88 -3.27
N LEU A 67 2.95 7.61 -2.80
CA LEU A 67 2.09 6.58 -3.40
C LEU A 67 1.56 6.98 -4.78
N LYS A 68 1.40 8.29 -5.02
CA LYS A 68 0.97 8.83 -6.31
C LYS A 68 2.05 8.70 -7.39
N GLU A 69 3.32 8.86 -7.01
CA GLU A 69 4.46 8.74 -7.91
C GLU A 69 4.96 7.29 -8.11
N HIS A 70 4.14 6.30 -7.75
CA HIS A 70 4.36 4.89 -8.04
C HIS A 70 3.20 4.31 -8.84
N ILE A 71 3.55 3.46 -9.81
CA ILE A 71 2.58 2.64 -10.51
C ILE A 71 2.37 1.31 -9.80
N VAL A 72 1.14 0.80 -9.88
CA VAL A 72 0.83 -0.60 -9.61
C VAL A 72 0.59 -1.33 -10.91
N ILE A 73 1.23 -2.50 -11.02
CA ILE A 73 1.00 -3.46 -12.07
C ILE A 73 0.26 -4.64 -11.45
N PRO A 74 -1.05 -4.78 -11.72
CA PRO A 74 -1.82 -5.87 -11.16
C PRO A 74 -1.39 -7.22 -11.74
N PRO A 75 -1.58 -8.32 -10.98
CA PRO A 75 -1.33 -9.67 -11.47
C PRO A 75 -2.30 -9.96 -12.62
N HIS A 76 -1.77 -10.00 -13.84
CA HIS A 76 -2.55 -10.14 -15.07
C HIS A 76 -2.30 -11.49 -15.76
N THR A 77 -1.10 -12.07 -15.62
CA THR A 77 -0.73 -13.37 -16.16
C THR A 77 0.02 -14.23 -15.13
N LYS A 78 0.03 -15.55 -15.34
CA LYS A 78 0.84 -16.47 -14.54
C LYS A 78 2.29 -16.36 -14.99
N VAL A 79 3.12 -15.75 -14.15
CA VAL A 79 4.56 -15.64 -14.39
C VAL A 79 5.27 -16.90 -13.90
N VAL A 80 6.02 -17.56 -14.79
CA VAL A 80 6.81 -18.76 -14.47
C VAL A 80 8.24 -18.43 -14.03
N THR A 81 8.68 -17.18 -14.23
CA THR A 81 10.01 -16.72 -13.84
C THR A 81 9.90 -15.38 -13.11
N TYR A 82 10.99 -14.92 -12.51
CA TYR A 82 11.09 -13.54 -11.99
C TYR A 82 11.58 -12.54 -13.05
N LYS A 83 11.96 -13.01 -14.25
CA LYS A 83 12.57 -12.19 -15.32
C LYS A 83 11.52 -11.61 -16.27
N HIS A 84 10.69 -10.74 -15.73
CA HIS A 84 9.67 -10.03 -16.51
C HIS A 84 10.01 -8.56 -16.67
N LYS A 85 9.62 -7.96 -17.80
CA LYS A 85 9.87 -6.56 -18.09
C LYS A 85 8.54 -5.87 -18.39
N TYR A 86 8.39 -4.69 -17.81
CA TYR A 86 7.24 -3.83 -17.98
C TYR A 86 7.71 -2.50 -18.55
N SER A 87 6.92 -1.96 -19.48
CA SER A 87 7.10 -0.60 -19.96
C SER A 87 5.87 0.19 -19.55
N TYR A 88 6.06 1.38 -19.01
CA TYR A 88 4.94 2.25 -18.63
C TYR A 88 5.29 3.71 -18.89
N LEU A 89 4.27 4.53 -19.10
CA LEU A 89 4.43 5.98 -19.20
C LEU A 89 4.72 6.57 -17.82
N GLU A 90 5.43 7.69 -17.80
CA GLU A 90 5.69 8.48 -16.57
C GLU A 90 4.40 9.02 -15.93
N THR A 91 3.27 9.02 -16.65
CA THR A 91 1.95 9.34 -16.12
C THR A 91 1.31 8.19 -15.34
N GLY A 92 1.85 6.98 -15.48
CA GLY A 92 1.34 5.74 -14.93
C GLY A 92 0.01 5.26 -15.52
N LYS A 93 -0.41 5.83 -16.65
CA LYS A 93 -1.70 5.56 -17.31
C LYS A 93 -1.64 4.57 -18.47
N GLU A 94 -0.44 4.19 -18.89
CA GLU A 94 -0.24 3.11 -19.87
C GLU A 94 0.82 2.15 -19.36
N VAL A 95 0.52 0.85 -19.33
CA VAL A 95 1.42 -0.26 -18.98
C VAL A 95 1.33 -1.33 -20.05
N CYS A 96 2.48 -1.67 -20.62
CA CYS A 96 2.64 -2.74 -21.60
C CYS A 96 3.50 -3.86 -21.02
N PHE A 97 3.14 -5.11 -21.31
CA PHE A 97 3.83 -6.31 -20.84
C PHE A 97 4.33 -7.16 -22.00
N HIS A 98 5.66 -7.25 -22.17
CA HIS A 98 6.42 -8.06 -23.16
C HIS A 98 6.08 -7.91 -24.66
N GLU A 99 4.87 -7.48 -25.01
CA GLU A 99 4.30 -7.25 -26.35
C GLU A 99 3.39 -5.99 -26.25
N PRO A 100 2.94 -5.36 -27.35
CA PRO A 100 2.08 -4.16 -27.31
C PRO A 100 0.65 -4.44 -26.78
N THR A 101 0.51 -5.43 -25.89
CA THR A 101 -0.71 -5.67 -25.13
C THR A 101 -0.79 -4.65 -24.02
N ASN A 102 -1.63 -3.64 -24.24
CA ASN A 102 -2.01 -2.67 -23.22
C ASN A 102 -2.77 -3.40 -22.10
N LEU A 103 -2.35 -3.20 -20.84
CA LEU A 103 -3.04 -3.78 -19.69
C LEU A 103 -4.24 -2.91 -19.31
N GLU A 104 -5.39 -3.51 -19.03
CA GLU A 104 -6.54 -2.79 -18.46
C GLU A 104 -6.39 -2.62 -16.93
N ASN A 105 -7.10 -1.63 -16.35
CA ASN A 105 -7.15 -1.35 -14.90
C ASN A 105 -5.84 -0.85 -14.28
N GLN A 106 -5.16 0.05 -14.97
CA GLN A 106 -3.94 0.67 -14.50
C GLN A 106 -4.26 1.75 -13.48
N SER A 107 -3.48 1.82 -12.41
CA SER A 107 -3.66 2.83 -11.38
C SER A 107 -2.36 3.10 -10.63
N THR A 108 -2.29 4.27 -10.01
CA THR A 108 -1.22 4.58 -9.06
C THR A 108 -1.34 3.70 -7.81
N LEU A 109 -0.25 3.50 -7.08
CA LEU A 109 -0.25 2.72 -5.84
C LEU A 109 -1.25 3.28 -4.82
N GLY A 110 -1.34 4.60 -4.70
CA GLY A 110 -2.30 5.23 -3.81
C GLY A 110 -3.76 4.90 -4.16
N GLN A 111 -4.10 4.91 -5.46
CA GLN A 111 -5.43 4.55 -5.94
C GLN A 111 -5.70 3.05 -5.78
N THR A 112 -4.74 2.18 -6.09
CA THR A 112 -4.88 0.73 -5.85
C THR A 112 -5.14 0.42 -4.39
N ILE A 113 -4.37 1.01 -3.46
CA ILE A 113 -4.56 0.77 -2.01
C ILE A 113 -5.95 1.24 -1.57
N TYR A 114 -6.39 2.41 -2.07
CA TYR A 114 -7.73 2.93 -1.81
C TYR A 114 -8.82 1.97 -2.31
N ASP A 115 -8.70 1.47 -3.53
CA ASP A 115 -9.67 0.55 -4.14
C ASP A 115 -9.63 -0.85 -3.52
N PHE A 116 -8.43 -1.36 -3.18
CA PHE A 116 -8.22 -2.64 -2.51
C PHE A 116 -8.91 -2.67 -1.14
N LEU A 117 -8.77 -1.60 -0.37
CA LEU A 117 -9.45 -1.44 0.91
C LEU A 117 -10.95 -1.15 0.75
N LYS A 118 -11.45 -1.07 -0.50
CA LYS A 118 -12.86 -0.91 -0.88
C LYS A 118 -13.55 0.21 -0.09
N PHE A 119 -12.87 1.34 0.12
CA PHE A 119 -13.45 2.48 0.84
C PHE A 119 -14.67 3.03 0.10
N ARG A 120 -15.86 2.64 0.53
CA ARG A 120 -17.12 3.24 0.08
C ARG A 120 -17.58 4.21 1.18
N GLU A 121 -17.95 5.41 0.77
CA GLU A 121 -18.55 6.42 1.66
C GLU A 121 -17.68 6.80 2.89
N GLY A 122 -16.36 6.68 2.77
CA GLY A 122 -15.44 7.08 3.84
C GLY A 122 -15.36 6.11 5.02
N GLN A 123 -15.83 4.89 4.87
CA GLN A 123 -15.58 3.80 5.82
C GLN A 123 -14.84 2.66 5.09
N PRO A 124 -13.79 2.07 5.68
CA PRO A 124 -13.26 0.81 5.17
C PRO A 124 -14.37 -0.23 5.26
N THR A 125 -14.73 -0.87 4.15
CA THR A 125 -15.62 -2.02 4.20
C THR A 125 -14.92 -3.20 4.88
N THR A 126 -15.73 -4.13 5.38
CA THR A 126 -15.53 -5.46 6.03
C THR A 126 -14.27 -6.31 5.78
N GLU A 127 -13.26 -5.87 5.04
CA GLU A 127 -11.99 -6.61 4.82
C GLU A 127 -10.84 -6.19 5.74
N MET A 128 -10.99 -5.12 6.53
CA MET A 128 -10.17 -4.95 7.73
C MET A 128 -10.54 -6.05 8.72
N ILE A 129 -9.68 -7.07 8.84
CA ILE A 129 -9.89 -8.19 9.75
C ILE A 129 -9.94 -7.69 11.19
N ASN A 130 -10.83 -8.26 11.98
CA ASN A 130 -10.86 -7.96 13.41
C ASN A 130 -9.65 -8.60 14.12
N LEU A 131 -9.38 -8.21 15.37
CA LEU A 131 -8.21 -8.72 16.11
C LEU A 131 -8.20 -10.25 16.28
N SER A 132 -9.39 -10.88 16.36
CA SER A 132 -9.49 -12.34 16.52
C SER A 132 -9.14 -13.09 15.23
N GLU A 133 -9.67 -12.63 14.09
CA GLU A 133 -9.32 -13.15 12.75
C GLU A 133 -7.84 -12.89 12.43
N SER A 134 -7.32 -11.75 12.87
CA SER A 134 -5.91 -11.38 12.73
C SER A 134 -4.97 -12.34 13.43
N SER A 135 -5.32 -12.81 14.63
CA SER A 135 -4.52 -13.82 15.34
C SER A 135 -4.46 -15.13 14.56
N ALA A 136 -5.61 -15.64 14.12
CA ALA A 136 -5.66 -16.90 13.38
C ALA A 136 -4.87 -16.82 12.05
N LEU A 137 -4.94 -15.67 11.36
CA LEU A 137 -4.14 -15.43 10.16
C LEU A 137 -2.64 -15.45 10.47
N LEU A 138 -2.21 -14.75 11.53
CA LEU A 138 -0.81 -14.71 11.94
C LEU A 138 -0.29 -16.09 12.32
N ASP A 139 -1.10 -16.89 13.04
CA ASP A 139 -0.76 -18.26 13.41
C ASP A 139 -0.51 -19.13 12.16
N ASN A 140 -1.39 -19.03 11.16
CA ASN A 140 -1.23 -19.76 9.90
C ASN A 140 0.03 -19.33 9.13
N LEU A 141 0.34 -18.03 9.09
CA LEU A 141 1.52 -17.52 8.42
C LEU A 141 2.82 -17.93 9.12
N GLN A 142 2.86 -17.84 10.45
CA GLN A 142 4.02 -18.24 11.25
C GLN A 142 4.30 -19.73 11.08
N ASN A 143 3.27 -20.57 11.21
CA ASN A 143 3.43 -22.02 11.04
C ASN A 143 3.88 -22.39 9.61
N GLY A 144 3.42 -21.66 8.60
CA GLY A 144 3.79 -21.93 7.20
C GLY A 144 5.20 -21.47 6.81
N LEU A 145 5.81 -20.55 7.56
CA LEU A 145 7.11 -19.96 7.23
C LEU A 145 8.24 -20.32 8.20
N PHE A 146 7.92 -20.54 9.47
CA PHE A 146 8.91 -20.55 10.55
C PHE A 146 8.85 -21.80 11.45
N ASP A 147 7.99 -22.79 11.17
CA ASP A 147 7.89 -24.09 11.88
C ASP A 147 7.99 -23.97 13.42
N GLU A 148 7.21 -23.07 14.03
CA GLU A 148 7.31 -22.77 15.45
C GLU A 148 6.21 -23.42 16.31
N ALA A 149 6.62 -24.02 17.44
CA ALA A 149 5.73 -24.46 18.50
C ALA A 149 5.10 -23.25 19.22
N GLN A 150 3.81 -23.36 19.52
CA GLN A 150 2.93 -22.33 20.13
C GLN A 150 3.23 -22.06 21.62
N GLU A 151 4.49 -22.14 22.06
CA GLU A 151 4.82 -21.99 23.48
C GLU A 151 4.97 -20.50 23.88
N GLY A 152 4.11 -20.04 24.79
CA GLY A 152 4.31 -18.80 25.56
C GLY A 152 3.67 -17.52 25.01
N ARG A 153 2.62 -17.59 24.18
CA ARG A 153 2.01 -16.40 23.54
C ARG A 153 1.10 -15.58 24.47
N ILE A 154 1.67 -14.98 25.53
CA ILE A 154 1.01 -13.93 26.34
C ILE A 154 1.47 -12.55 25.86
N GLN A 155 1.40 -12.31 24.55
CA GLN A 155 1.71 -11.00 23.98
C GLN A 155 0.50 -10.45 23.24
N ASN A 156 0.35 -9.12 23.27
CA ASN A 156 -0.64 -8.41 22.48
C ASN A 156 -0.46 -8.75 20.98
N ILE A 157 -1.57 -8.98 20.27
CA ILE A 157 -1.59 -9.28 18.83
C ILE A 157 -0.81 -8.27 17.99
N ILE A 158 -0.81 -6.98 18.36
CA ILE A 158 -0.04 -5.94 17.67
C ILE A 158 1.47 -6.23 17.78
N SER A 159 1.95 -6.56 18.98
CA SER A 159 3.35 -6.91 19.22
C SER A 159 3.77 -8.14 18.42
N ARG A 160 2.87 -9.14 18.34
CA ARG A 160 3.13 -10.35 17.54
C ARG A 160 3.26 -10.07 16.05
N TRP A 161 2.46 -9.15 15.51
CA TRP A 161 2.59 -8.72 14.11
C TRP A 161 3.89 -7.94 13.85
N ILE A 162 4.31 -7.11 14.80
CA ILE A 162 5.58 -6.38 14.71
C ILE A 162 6.75 -7.37 14.68
N GLU A 163 6.78 -8.32 15.61
CA GLU A 163 7.83 -9.35 15.68
C GLU A 163 7.88 -10.21 14.40
N PHE A 164 6.71 -10.60 13.87
CA PHE A 164 6.63 -11.28 12.59
C PHE A 164 7.22 -10.43 11.45
N GLY A 165 6.92 -9.13 11.41
CA GLY A 165 7.49 -8.19 10.46
C GLY A 165 9.02 -8.05 10.59
N ASP A 166 9.55 -8.02 11.81
CA ASP A 166 10.99 -7.96 12.06
C ASP A 166 11.71 -9.21 11.53
N ARG A 167 11.09 -10.39 11.68
CA ARG A 167 11.61 -11.64 11.12
C ARG A 167 11.55 -11.67 9.60
N LEU A 168 10.43 -11.25 9.01
CA LEU A 168 10.32 -11.10 7.55
C LEU A 168 11.43 -10.20 6.99
N ARG A 169 11.78 -9.15 7.73
CA ARG A 169 12.89 -8.27 7.37
C ARG A 169 14.25 -8.96 7.51
N ALA A 170 14.49 -9.63 8.64
CA ALA A 170 15.77 -10.29 8.89
C ALA A 170 16.07 -11.42 7.88
N ASP A 171 15.08 -12.27 7.61
CA ASP A 171 15.28 -13.51 6.85
C ASP A 171 15.08 -13.30 5.34
N PHE A 172 14.18 -12.39 4.96
CA PHE A 172 13.77 -12.20 3.56
C PHE A 172 13.92 -10.78 3.04
N ASN A 173 14.38 -9.83 3.87
CA ASN A 173 14.43 -8.40 3.55
C ASN A 173 13.06 -7.83 3.12
N ILE A 174 11.97 -8.39 3.67
CA ILE A 174 10.60 -7.96 3.44
C ILE A 174 10.20 -6.96 4.53
N TYR A 175 9.75 -5.78 4.13
CA TYR A 175 9.25 -4.76 5.05
C TYR A 175 7.73 -4.84 5.16
N GLN A 176 7.23 -5.07 6.36
CA GLN A 176 5.80 -5.10 6.65
C GLN A 176 5.31 -3.73 7.15
N PHE A 177 4.13 -3.33 6.67
CA PHE A 177 3.41 -2.16 7.17
C PHE A 177 2.01 -2.59 7.63
N MET A 178 1.53 -1.98 8.70
CA MET A 178 0.22 -2.29 9.29
C MET A 178 -0.63 -1.02 9.36
N LEU A 179 -1.88 -1.14 8.92
CA LEU A 179 -2.88 -0.08 9.01
C LEU A 179 -3.84 -0.41 10.16
N LEU A 180 -3.86 0.43 11.18
CA LEU A 180 -4.72 0.28 12.34
C LEU A 180 -5.83 1.33 12.31
N LYS A 181 -7.08 0.89 12.44
CA LYS A 181 -8.23 1.77 12.72
C LYS A 181 -8.56 1.68 14.19
N LEU A 182 -8.28 2.74 14.94
CA LEU A 182 -8.72 2.86 16.32
C LEU A 182 -10.19 3.25 16.36
N LYS A 183 -10.95 2.70 17.30
CA LYS A 183 -12.32 3.15 17.56
C LYS A 183 -12.20 4.50 18.26
N ASN A 184 -12.79 5.56 17.70
CA ASN A 184 -12.93 6.82 18.43
C ASN A 184 -13.91 6.56 19.58
N GLU A 185 -13.49 6.92 20.80
CA GLU A 185 -14.37 6.97 21.98
C GLU A 185 -15.43 8.07 21.84
#